data_AF-A0A2K6CUS3-F1
#
_entry.id   AF-A0A2K6CUS3-F1
#
_cell.length_a   1.000
_cell.length_b   1.000
_cell.length_c   1.000
_cell.angle_alpha   90.00
_cell.angle_beta   90.00
_cell.angle_gamma   90.00
#
_symmetry.space_group_name_H-M   'P 1'
#
loop_
_entity.id
_entity.type
_entity.pdbx_description
1 polymer ?
#
loop_
_entity_poly.entity_id
_entity_poly.type
_entity_poly.pdbx_seq_one_letter_code
_entity_poly.pdbx_strand_id
1 'polypeptide(L)'
;MVTRSAFEAPPEWRARRVGGREENSGHPLPPGSVLKRRWWWRQRPVPRLTSAMSSAAGPDPSEAPEERRFLSTAEAAALERELLEDYRFGRQQLVELCGHASAVAVTKAFPLPALSRKQRTVLVVCGPEQNGAVGLVCARHLRVFEYEPTIFYPMRSLDLLHRDLTTQCEKMDIPFLSYLPTEVQLINEAYGLVVDAVLGPGVEPGEVGGPCTRALATLKLLSIPLVSLDIPSGWDAETGSDAEDGLRPDVLVSLAAPKRCAGRFSGRHHFVAGRFVPDDVRRKFALRLPGYTGTDCVAAL
;
A
#
# COMPACT_ATOMS: atom_id res chain seq x y z
N MET A 1 54.98 -13.86 0.71
CA MET A 1 54.74 -15.10 1.48
C MET A 1 53.32 -15.02 2.04
N VAL A 2 52.48 -15.99 1.66
CA VAL A 2 51.28 -16.49 2.39
C VAL A 2 50.10 -15.51 2.60
N THR A 3 48.82 -15.79 2.33
CA THR A 3 48.06 -16.72 1.47
C THR A 3 46.61 -16.18 1.45
N ARG A 4 45.89 -16.43 0.35
CA ARG A 4 44.43 -16.22 0.22
C ARG A 4 43.67 -17.12 1.20
N SER A 5 42.64 -16.58 1.85
CA SER A 5 41.64 -17.35 2.61
C SER A 5 40.42 -17.62 1.72
N ALA A 6 40.00 -18.87 1.69
CA ALA A 6 39.00 -19.44 0.81
C ALA A 6 37.60 -19.43 1.42
N PHE A 7 36.62 -19.34 0.54
CA PHE A 7 35.20 -19.65 0.75
C PHE A 7 35.02 -21.08 1.29
N GLU A 8 34.18 -21.24 2.31
CA GLU A 8 33.54 -22.52 2.66
C GLU A 8 32.02 -22.39 2.51
N ALA A 9 31.43 -23.28 1.71
CA ALA A 9 29.99 -23.45 1.56
C ALA A 9 29.52 -24.70 2.33
N PRO A 10 28.35 -24.69 2.99
CA PRO A 10 27.81 -25.87 3.66
C PRO A 10 26.97 -26.78 2.74
N PRO A 11 26.79 -28.06 3.10
CA PRO A 11 26.64 -29.17 2.15
C PRO A 11 25.21 -29.54 1.72
N GLU A 12 25.19 -30.24 0.60
CA GLU A 12 24.08 -30.72 -0.22
C GLU A 12 23.15 -31.74 0.49
N TRP A 13 21.84 -31.60 0.25
CA TRP A 13 20.83 -32.58 0.66
C TRP A 13 20.72 -33.70 -0.40
N ARG A 14 21.14 -34.91 -0.01
CA ARG A 14 21.03 -36.13 -0.82
C ARG A 14 19.58 -36.57 -1.00
N ALA A 15 19.17 -36.75 -2.25
CA ALA A 15 17.98 -37.50 -2.62
C ALA A 15 18.11 -38.98 -2.24
N ARG A 16 17.13 -39.54 -1.53
CA ARG A 16 16.93 -41.01 -1.42
C ARG A 16 15.70 -41.42 -2.23
N ARG A 17 15.96 -42.18 -3.29
CA ARG A 17 15.01 -43.14 -3.87
C ARG A 17 15.31 -44.52 -3.26
N VAL A 18 14.30 -45.21 -2.75
CA VAL A 18 14.29 -46.68 -2.65
C VAL A 18 12.87 -47.14 -2.97
N GLY A 19 12.76 -48.05 -3.93
CA GLY A 19 11.50 -48.61 -4.40
C GLY A 19 11.12 -49.94 -3.73
N GLY A 20 9.82 -50.23 -3.78
CA GLY A 20 9.19 -51.50 -4.16
C GLY A 20 9.41 -52.76 -3.31
N ARG A 21 8.33 -53.27 -2.72
CA ARG A 21 7.86 -54.65 -2.97
C ARG A 21 6.38 -54.82 -2.64
N GLU A 22 5.71 -55.56 -3.51
CA GLU A 22 4.32 -56.01 -3.48
C GLU A 22 4.11 -57.08 -2.40
N GLU A 23 2.89 -57.14 -1.85
CA GLU A 23 2.28 -58.43 -1.52
C GLU A 23 0.74 -58.31 -1.60
N ASN A 24 0.15 -59.35 -2.18
CA ASN A 24 -1.19 -59.46 -2.73
C ASN A 24 -2.00 -60.38 -1.81
N SER A 25 -3.17 -59.96 -1.32
CA SER A 25 -4.18 -60.89 -0.81
C SER A 25 -5.59 -60.31 -1.01
N GLY A 26 -6.48 -61.12 -1.59
CA GLY A 26 -7.68 -60.68 -2.28
C GLY A 26 -9.00 -60.80 -1.52
N HIS A 27 -9.92 -59.93 -1.96
CA HIS A 27 -11.40 -60.04 -2.09
C HIS A 27 -12.31 -60.27 -0.86
N PRO A 28 -13.62 -59.89 -0.92
CA PRO A 28 -14.35 -59.04 -1.87
C PRO A 28 -15.17 -57.88 -1.23
N LEU A 29 -15.62 -56.94 -2.06
CA LEU A 29 -16.50 -55.80 -1.74
C LEU A 29 -17.99 -56.20 -1.65
N PRO A 30 -18.81 -55.54 -0.80
CA PRO A 30 -20.26 -55.48 -0.97
C PRO A 30 -20.71 -54.15 -1.64
N PRO A 31 -21.88 -54.13 -2.33
CA PRO A 31 -22.30 -53.00 -3.17
C PRO A 31 -23.24 -52.01 -2.46
N GLY A 32 -23.29 -50.78 -2.98
CA GLY A 32 -24.32 -49.77 -2.69
C GLY A 32 -23.83 -48.70 -1.71
N SER A 33 -23.70 -47.43 -2.07
CA SER A 33 -24.78 -46.59 -2.56
C SER A 33 -24.19 -45.30 -3.17
N VAL A 34 -24.43 -45.10 -4.47
CA VAL A 34 -24.07 -43.86 -5.16
C VAL A 34 -25.15 -42.82 -4.87
N LEU A 35 -24.87 -41.91 -3.93
CA LEU A 35 -25.65 -40.68 -3.74
C LEU A 35 -25.44 -39.77 -4.96
N LYS A 36 -26.29 -39.95 -5.97
CA LYS A 36 -26.46 -39.02 -7.09
C LYS A 36 -26.99 -37.68 -6.57
N ARG A 37 -26.10 -36.73 -6.27
CA ARG A 37 -26.48 -35.30 -6.20
C ARG A 37 -26.66 -34.80 -7.64
N ARG A 38 -27.90 -34.82 -8.11
CA ARG A 38 -28.34 -34.17 -9.35
C ARG A 38 -28.17 -32.67 -9.21
N TRP A 39 -27.21 -32.10 -9.95
CA TRP A 39 -27.15 -30.67 -10.22
C TRP A 39 -28.18 -30.35 -11.31
N TRP A 40 -29.24 -29.63 -10.93
CA TRP A 40 -30.21 -29.10 -11.87
C TRP A 40 -29.62 -27.87 -12.57
N TRP A 41 -28.88 -28.08 -13.64
CA TRP A 41 -28.62 -27.01 -14.60
C TRP A 41 -29.88 -26.80 -15.43
N ARG A 42 -30.77 -25.90 -14.98
CA ARG A 42 -31.79 -25.31 -15.87
C ARG A 42 -31.03 -24.45 -16.88
N GLN A 43 -30.94 -24.93 -18.12
CA GLN A 43 -30.58 -24.08 -19.25
C GLN A 43 -31.62 -22.97 -19.37
N ARG A 44 -31.22 -21.73 -19.08
CA ARG A 44 -31.98 -20.55 -19.46
C ARG A 44 -31.59 -20.20 -20.90
N PRO A 45 -32.55 -19.94 -21.80
CA PRO A 45 -32.24 -19.57 -23.17
C PRO A 45 -31.51 -18.22 -23.22
N VAL A 46 -30.46 -18.16 -24.04
CA VAL A 46 -29.69 -16.95 -24.37
C VAL A 46 -30.59 -16.04 -25.21
N PRO A 47 -30.86 -14.78 -24.81
CA PRO A 47 -31.62 -13.86 -25.65
C PRO A 47 -30.77 -13.41 -26.84
N ARG A 48 -31.36 -13.45 -28.04
CA ARG A 48 -30.79 -12.89 -29.26
C ARG A 48 -30.65 -11.38 -29.12
N LEU A 49 -29.46 -10.84 -29.39
CA LEU A 49 -29.21 -9.41 -29.52
C LEU A 49 -29.94 -8.87 -30.75
N THR A 50 -31.03 -8.15 -30.55
CA THR A 50 -31.63 -7.27 -31.55
C THR A 50 -31.08 -5.87 -31.35
N SER A 51 -30.45 -5.33 -32.41
CA SER A 51 -30.05 -3.93 -32.50
C SER A 51 -31.27 -3.02 -32.38
N ALA A 52 -31.34 -2.27 -31.29
CA ALA A 52 -32.24 -1.14 -31.15
C ALA A 52 -31.36 0.08 -30.83
N MET A 53 -31.32 1.02 -31.77
CA MET A 53 -30.66 2.31 -31.59
C MET A 53 -31.44 3.10 -30.53
N SER A 54 -30.87 3.24 -29.34
CA SER A 54 -31.37 4.14 -28.31
C SER A 54 -30.68 5.48 -28.46
N SER A 55 -31.49 6.52 -28.68
CA SER A 55 -31.09 7.92 -28.72
C SER A 55 -30.31 8.30 -27.45
N ALA A 56 -29.19 8.98 -27.64
CA ALA A 56 -28.41 9.57 -26.57
C ALA A 56 -29.25 10.64 -25.85
N ALA A 57 -29.70 10.32 -24.63
CA ALA A 57 -30.11 11.33 -23.67
C ALA A 57 -28.83 11.95 -23.10
N GLY A 58 -28.68 13.27 -23.29
CA GLY A 58 -27.59 14.03 -22.68
C GLY A 58 -27.66 13.97 -21.15
N PRO A 59 -26.54 14.24 -20.46
CA PRO A 59 -26.51 14.24 -19.01
C PRO A 59 -27.48 15.30 -18.44
N ASP A 60 -28.23 14.88 -17.42
CA ASP A 60 -29.16 15.71 -16.64
C ASP A 60 -28.40 16.86 -15.96
N PRO A 61 -28.82 18.14 -16.04
CA PRO A 61 -28.01 19.28 -15.59
C PRO A 61 -28.06 19.56 -14.07
N SER A 62 -28.51 18.62 -13.22
CA SER A 62 -28.80 18.93 -11.80
C SER A 62 -28.11 18.07 -10.74
N GLU A 63 -27.03 17.35 -11.06
CA GLU A 63 -26.14 16.86 -10.00
C GLU A 63 -25.14 17.98 -9.66
N ALA A 64 -25.44 18.73 -8.60
CA ALA A 64 -24.40 19.50 -7.90
C ALA A 64 -23.21 18.57 -7.64
N PRO A 65 -21.95 19.04 -7.78
CA PRO A 65 -20.80 18.18 -7.54
C PRO A 65 -20.92 17.59 -6.14
N GLU A 66 -21.23 16.29 -6.07
CA GLU A 66 -21.52 15.64 -4.80
C GLU A 66 -20.29 15.77 -3.90
N GLU A 67 -20.46 16.47 -2.79
CA GLU A 67 -19.36 16.90 -1.93
C GLU A 67 -18.58 15.67 -1.42
N ARG A 68 -17.27 15.64 -1.67
CA ARG A 68 -16.42 14.50 -1.33
C ARG A 68 -16.46 14.25 0.18
N ARG A 69 -16.66 12.98 0.56
CA ARG A 69 -16.67 12.58 1.97
C ARG A 69 -15.24 12.46 2.49
N PHE A 70 -14.91 13.25 3.51
CA PHE A 70 -13.69 13.11 4.30
C PHE A 70 -14.00 12.56 5.69
N LEU A 71 -13.22 11.58 6.13
CA LEU A 71 -13.38 10.93 7.43
C LEU A 71 -12.62 11.66 8.54
N SER A 72 -13.22 11.70 9.73
CA SER A 72 -12.46 11.99 10.95
C SER A 72 -11.52 10.84 11.32
N THR A 73 -10.57 11.08 12.21
CA THR A 73 -9.70 10.04 12.77
C THR A 73 -10.52 8.92 13.41
N ALA A 74 -11.58 9.28 14.14
CA ALA A 74 -12.46 8.30 14.80
C ALA A 74 -13.25 7.47 13.78
N GLU A 75 -13.73 8.07 12.69
CA GLU A 75 -14.43 7.36 11.61
C GLU A 75 -13.49 6.44 10.83
N ALA A 76 -12.27 6.89 10.54
CA ALA A 76 -11.25 6.08 9.88
C ALA A 76 -10.87 4.85 10.72
N ALA A 77 -10.64 5.03 12.04
CA ALA A 77 -10.37 3.93 12.97
C ALA A 77 -11.57 2.97 13.10
N ALA A 78 -12.80 3.50 13.10
CA ALA A 78 -14.01 2.67 13.14
C ALA A 78 -14.18 1.85 11.85
N LEU A 79 -13.90 2.42 10.69
CA LEU A 79 -13.91 1.71 9.40
C LEU A 79 -12.88 0.59 9.38
N GLU A 80 -11.65 0.86 9.80
CA GLU A 80 -10.61 -0.16 9.86
C GLU A 80 -10.98 -1.30 10.83
N ARG A 81 -11.48 -0.95 12.02
CA ARG A 81 -11.95 -1.95 12.98
C ARG A 81 -13.02 -2.84 12.38
N GLU A 82 -13.98 -2.29 11.64
CA GLU A 82 -15.00 -3.07 10.97
C GLU A 82 -14.41 -4.01 9.90
N LEU A 83 -13.45 -3.55 9.11
CA LEU A 83 -12.74 -4.40 8.15
C LEU A 83 -12.03 -5.58 8.82
N LEU A 84 -11.37 -5.33 9.96
CA LEU A 84 -10.63 -6.35 10.71
C LEU A 84 -11.55 -7.32 11.47
N GLU A 85 -12.56 -6.80 12.15
CA GLU A 85 -13.41 -7.56 13.06
C GLU A 85 -14.62 -8.20 12.37
N ASP A 86 -15.37 -7.44 11.58
CA ASP A 86 -16.62 -7.92 10.98
C ASP A 86 -16.36 -8.61 9.63
N TYR A 87 -15.53 -7.99 8.78
CA TYR A 87 -15.20 -8.52 7.45
C TYR A 87 -14.00 -9.47 7.46
N ARG A 88 -13.34 -9.61 8.62
CA ARG A 88 -12.24 -10.57 8.84
C ARG A 88 -11.07 -10.42 7.89
N PHE A 89 -10.81 -9.20 7.40
CA PHE A 89 -9.55 -8.91 6.72
C PHE A 89 -8.38 -9.12 7.69
N GLY A 90 -7.29 -9.70 7.18
CA GLY A 90 -6.05 -9.75 7.95
C GLY A 90 -5.40 -8.38 8.01
N ARG A 91 -4.82 -7.98 9.15
CA ARG A 91 -4.03 -6.73 9.25
C ARG A 91 -2.89 -6.69 8.23
N GLN A 92 -2.17 -7.81 8.06
CA GLN A 92 -1.14 -7.93 7.03
C GLN A 92 -1.71 -7.75 5.61
N GLN A 93 -2.92 -8.23 5.35
CA GLN A 93 -3.58 -8.11 4.05
C GLN A 93 -3.94 -6.65 3.76
N LEU A 94 -4.50 -5.91 4.73
CA LEU A 94 -4.82 -4.50 4.55
C LEU A 94 -3.56 -3.67 4.31
N VAL A 95 -2.50 -3.88 5.11
CA VAL A 95 -1.21 -3.21 4.94
C VAL A 95 -0.59 -3.51 3.57
N GLU A 96 -0.64 -4.77 3.12
CA GLU A 96 -0.12 -5.17 1.80
C GLU A 96 -0.88 -4.48 0.66
N LEU A 97 -2.22 -4.45 0.74
CA LEU A 97 -3.08 -3.79 -0.25
C LEU A 97 -2.83 -2.28 -0.30
N CYS A 98 -2.75 -1.63 0.86
CA CYS A 98 -2.45 -0.20 0.96
C CYS A 98 -1.07 0.13 0.42
N GLY A 99 -0.02 -0.62 0.80
CA GLY A 99 1.34 -0.33 0.37
C GLY A 99 1.57 -0.60 -1.12
N HIS A 100 0.97 -1.66 -1.66
CA HIS A 100 0.99 -1.93 -3.10
C HIS A 100 0.30 -0.80 -3.87
N ALA A 101 -0.90 -0.40 -3.44
CA ALA A 101 -1.63 0.71 -4.06
C ALA A 101 -0.86 2.03 -3.97
N SER A 102 -0.20 2.32 -2.84
CA SER A 102 0.68 3.47 -2.69
C SER A 102 1.83 3.47 -3.68
N ALA A 103 2.49 2.33 -3.89
CA ALA A 103 3.53 2.21 -4.91
C ALA A 103 2.97 2.47 -6.32
N VAL A 104 1.76 1.97 -6.64
CA VAL A 104 1.09 2.25 -7.91
C VAL A 104 0.72 3.73 -8.06
N ALA A 105 0.30 4.41 -6.98
CA ALA A 105 0.07 5.86 -7.02
C ALA A 105 1.36 6.64 -7.33
N VAL A 106 2.49 6.24 -6.72
CA VAL A 106 3.80 6.82 -7.03
C VAL A 106 4.15 6.61 -8.51
N THR A 107 3.94 5.42 -9.07
CA THR A 107 4.25 5.17 -10.49
C THR A 107 3.35 5.94 -11.46
N LYS A 108 2.10 6.21 -11.08
CA LYS A 108 1.19 7.07 -11.86
C LYS A 108 1.61 8.55 -11.82
N ALA A 109 2.06 9.04 -10.66
CA ALA A 109 2.52 10.42 -10.52
C ALA A 109 3.90 10.65 -11.16
N PHE A 110 4.77 9.65 -11.13
CA PHE A 110 6.15 9.73 -11.60
C PHE A 110 6.47 8.57 -12.55
N PRO A 111 5.90 8.50 -13.76
CA PRO A 111 5.98 7.33 -14.63
C PRO A 111 7.40 7.08 -15.15
N LEU A 112 7.91 5.84 -15.02
CA LEU A 112 9.27 5.45 -15.41
C LEU A 112 9.76 5.96 -16.77
N PRO A 113 8.97 5.94 -17.86
CA PRO A 113 9.44 6.42 -19.16
C PRO A 113 9.77 7.92 -19.17
N ALA A 114 9.20 8.69 -18.26
CA ALA A 114 9.46 10.13 -18.10
C ALA A 114 10.62 10.41 -17.13
N LEU A 115 11.17 9.40 -16.45
CA LEU A 115 12.20 9.56 -15.43
C LEU A 115 13.58 9.14 -15.95
N SER A 116 14.56 10.04 -15.77
CA SER A 116 15.98 9.67 -15.81
C SER A 116 16.32 8.68 -14.70
N ARG A 117 17.48 8.00 -14.81
CA ARG A 117 17.93 7.04 -13.79
C ARG A 117 18.00 7.66 -12.39
N LYS A 118 18.51 8.90 -12.28
CA LYS A 118 18.54 9.65 -11.02
C LYS A 118 17.14 9.90 -10.45
N GLN A 119 16.16 10.22 -11.30
CA GLN A 119 14.80 10.50 -10.82
C GLN A 119 14.05 9.25 -10.34
N ARG A 120 14.61 8.06 -10.54
CA ARG A 120 14.05 6.78 -10.05
C ARG A 120 14.52 6.44 -8.63
N THR A 121 15.46 7.17 -8.06
CA THR A 121 15.92 6.92 -6.68
C THR A 121 14.89 7.48 -5.70
N VAL A 122 14.40 6.63 -4.79
CA VAL A 122 13.31 6.98 -3.88
C VAL A 122 13.77 6.82 -2.44
N LEU A 123 13.70 7.87 -1.63
CA LEU A 123 13.86 7.72 -0.18
C LEU A 123 12.49 7.43 0.42
N VAL A 124 12.35 6.31 1.12
CA VAL A 124 11.13 5.98 1.87
C VAL A 124 11.40 6.13 3.36
N VAL A 125 10.73 7.07 4.01
CA VAL A 125 10.91 7.33 5.45
C VAL A 125 9.76 6.72 6.22
N CYS A 126 10.05 5.69 7.01
CA CYS A 126 9.06 4.90 7.74
C CYS A 126 9.05 5.22 9.23
N GLY A 127 7.87 5.33 9.83
CA GLY A 127 7.70 5.41 11.28
C GLY A 127 7.40 4.07 11.95
N PRO A 128 7.30 4.03 13.29
CA PRO A 128 7.09 2.79 14.07
C PRO A 128 5.65 2.24 13.97
N GLU A 129 4.71 3.06 13.51
CA GLU A 129 3.28 2.74 13.44
C GLU A 129 2.88 2.17 12.07
N GLN A 130 1.60 1.83 11.92
CA GLN A 130 1.06 1.19 10.72
C GLN A 130 1.42 1.92 9.41
N ASN A 131 1.49 3.25 9.41
CA ASN A 131 1.86 4.00 8.20
C ASN A 131 3.29 3.62 7.74
N GLY A 132 4.21 3.38 8.67
CA GLY A 132 5.54 2.87 8.37
C GLY A 132 5.55 1.45 7.81
N ALA A 133 4.67 0.56 8.29
CA ALA A 133 4.47 -0.75 7.66
C ALA A 133 3.99 -0.63 6.20
N VAL A 134 3.05 0.28 5.93
CA VAL A 134 2.60 0.60 4.56
C VAL A 134 3.77 1.14 3.72
N GLY A 135 4.63 1.99 4.31
CA GLY A 135 5.87 2.48 3.70
C GLY A 135 6.84 1.35 3.32
N LEU A 136 7.06 0.37 4.19
CA LEU A 136 7.90 -0.80 3.90
C LEU A 136 7.35 -1.62 2.72
N VAL A 137 6.05 -1.87 2.70
CA VAL A 137 5.38 -2.54 1.55
C VAL A 137 5.54 -1.69 0.28
N CYS A 138 5.30 -0.38 0.37
CA CYS A 138 5.46 0.56 -0.75
C CYS A 138 6.88 0.48 -1.34
N ALA A 139 7.91 0.54 -0.49
CA ALA A 139 9.31 0.40 -0.91
C ALA A 139 9.57 -0.93 -1.64
N ARG A 140 9.06 -2.04 -1.09
CA ARG A 140 9.18 -3.36 -1.72
C ARG A 140 8.55 -3.41 -3.11
N HIS A 141 7.36 -2.85 -3.29
CA HIS A 141 6.70 -2.82 -4.60
C HIS A 141 7.38 -1.85 -5.57
N LEU A 142 7.84 -0.69 -5.10
CA LEU A 142 8.64 0.24 -5.92
C LEU A 142 9.90 -0.43 -6.48
N ARG A 143 10.56 -1.29 -5.69
CA ARG A 143 11.69 -2.11 -6.16
C ARG A 143 11.30 -3.05 -7.30
N VAL A 144 10.14 -3.71 -7.20
CA VAL A 144 9.59 -4.57 -8.27
C VAL A 144 9.24 -3.75 -9.51
N PHE A 145 8.78 -2.52 -9.32
CA PHE A 145 8.46 -1.58 -10.39
C PHE A 145 9.68 -0.82 -10.92
N GLU A 146 10.89 -1.35 -10.77
CA GLU A 146 12.14 -0.80 -11.32
C GLU A 146 12.53 0.62 -10.83
N TYR A 147 12.00 1.05 -9.69
CA TYR A 147 12.57 2.17 -8.94
C TYR A 147 13.75 1.69 -8.08
N GLU A 148 14.52 2.65 -7.57
CA GLU A 148 15.68 2.40 -6.70
C GLU A 148 15.38 2.94 -5.29
N PRO A 149 14.56 2.23 -4.48
CA PRO A 149 14.22 2.68 -3.14
C PRO A 149 15.39 2.50 -2.17
N THR A 150 15.51 3.44 -1.24
CA THR A 150 16.31 3.35 -0.01
C THR A 150 15.37 3.65 1.15
N ILE A 151 15.46 2.89 2.25
CA ILE A 151 14.59 3.06 3.41
C ILE A 151 15.35 3.77 4.53
N PHE A 152 14.73 4.77 5.15
CA PHE A 152 15.16 5.27 6.46
C PHE A 152 14.08 4.92 7.49
N TYR A 153 14.43 4.07 8.46
CA TYR A 153 13.50 3.60 9.49
C TYR A 153 14.09 3.83 10.90
N PRO A 154 14.03 5.08 11.43
CA PRO A 154 14.77 5.47 12.62
C PRO A 154 14.32 4.80 13.92
N MET A 155 13.03 4.44 13.99
CA MET A 155 12.42 3.82 15.16
C MET A 155 11.71 2.55 14.73
N ARG A 156 12.42 1.41 14.76
CA ARG A 156 11.84 0.13 14.36
C ARG A 156 10.79 -0.34 15.37
N SER A 157 9.61 -0.69 14.88
CA SER A 157 8.55 -1.27 15.70
C SER A 157 8.96 -2.64 16.25
N LEU A 158 8.46 -2.99 17.46
CA LEU A 158 8.62 -4.33 18.03
C LEU A 158 7.57 -5.32 17.52
N ASP A 159 6.56 -4.82 16.80
CA ASP A 159 5.50 -5.61 16.23
C ASP A 159 6.01 -6.56 15.12
N LEU A 160 5.52 -7.81 15.15
CA LEU A 160 6.00 -8.87 14.26
C LEU A 160 5.80 -8.55 12.78
N LEU A 161 4.67 -7.91 12.42
CA LEU A 161 4.40 -7.55 11.03
C LEU A 161 5.47 -6.58 10.49
N HIS A 162 5.86 -5.57 11.27
CA HIS A 162 6.92 -4.64 10.86
C HIS A 162 8.27 -5.33 10.70
N ARG A 163 8.61 -6.24 11.61
CA ARG A 163 9.86 -7.01 11.53
C ARG A 163 9.89 -7.88 10.26
N ASP A 164 8.79 -8.57 9.97
CA ASP A 164 8.70 -9.44 8.80
C ASP A 164 8.77 -8.62 7.49
N LEU A 165 8.10 -7.47 7.43
CA LEU A 165 8.18 -6.53 6.30
C LEU A 165 9.59 -5.94 6.13
N THR A 166 10.27 -5.65 7.24
CA THR A 166 11.67 -5.19 7.22
C THR A 166 12.57 -6.26 6.62
N THR A 167 12.45 -7.51 7.09
CA THR A 167 13.20 -8.65 6.53
C THR A 167 12.90 -8.86 5.06
N GLN A 168 11.65 -8.70 4.60
CA GLN A 168 11.32 -8.79 3.18
C GLN A 168 12.04 -7.72 2.35
N CYS A 169 12.10 -6.47 2.83
CA CYS A 169 12.83 -5.40 2.15
C CYS A 169 14.34 -5.70 2.09
N GLU A 170 14.94 -6.14 3.20
CA GLU A 170 16.34 -6.55 3.27
C GLU A 170 16.65 -7.71 2.31
N LYS A 171 15.75 -8.71 2.20
CA LYS A 171 15.87 -9.84 1.27
C LYS A 171 15.63 -9.49 -0.19
N MET A 172 15.17 -8.27 -0.48
CA MET A 172 15.06 -7.71 -1.83
C MET A 172 16.15 -6.70 -2.15
N ASP A 173 17.22 -6.70 -1.36
CA ASP A 173 18.40 -5.85 -1.49
C ASP A 173 18.06 -4.35 -1.46
N ILE A 174 17.02 -3.97 -0.71
CA ILE A 174 16.66 -2.56 -0.49
C ILE A 174 17.55 -2.03 0.64
N PRO A 175 18.41 -1.02 0.39
CA PRO A 175 19.29 -0.48 1.41
C PRO A 175 18.51 0.25 2.51
N PHE A 176 18.98 0.10 3.75
CA PHE A 176 18.50 0.85 4.91
C PHE A 176 19.56 1.86 5.37
N LEU A 177 19.19 3.14 5.45
CA LEU A 177 20.03 4.16 6.04
C LEU A 177 20.05 4.01 7.56
N SER A 178 21.25 4.09 8.15
CA SER A 178 21.43 4.14 9.60
C SER A 178 21.11 5.52 10.19
N TYR A 179 21.24 6.57 9.38
CA TYR A 179 20.88 7.94 9.73
C TYR A 179 20.38 8.70 8.49
N LEU A 180 19.54 9.71 8.72
CA LEU A 180 19.17 10.66 7.69
C LEU A 180 20.15 11.84 7.71
N PRO A 181 20.77 12.22 6.58
CA PRO A 181 21.64 13.39 6.54
C PRO A 181 20.89 14.64 6.98
N THR A 182 21.50 15.44 7.86
CA THR A 182 20.96 16.76 8.26
C THR A 182 21.14 17.80 7.15
N GLU A 183 22.13 17.60 6.28
CA GLU A 183 22.35 18.41 5.09
C GLU A 183 21.33 18.04 4.01
N VAL A 184 20.25 18.82 3.94
CA VAL A 184 19.13 18.65 3.01
C VAL A 184 19.60 18.51 1.55
N GLN A 185 20.68 19.20 1.16
CA GLN A 185 21.21 19.13 -0.21
C GLN A 185 21.71 17.73 -0.58
N LEU A 186 22.28 16.98 0.37
CA LEU A 186 22.69 15.59 0.10
C LEU A 186 21.49 14.71 -0.27
N ILE A 187 20.32 14.97 0.34
CA ILE A 187 19.09 14.24 0.04
C ILE A 187 18.56 14.68 -1.34
N ASN A 188 18.49 15.98 -1.61
CA ASN A 188 18.06 16.53 -2.90
C ASN A 188 18.93 16.03 -4.07
N GLU A 189 20.23 15.83 -3.83
CA GLU A 189 21.16 15.35 -4.84
C GLU A 189 21.10 13.83 -5.05
N ALA A 190 20.86 13.06 -3.99
CA ALA A 190 20.83 11.60 -4.04
C ALA A 190 19.47 11.02 -4.50
N TYR A 191 18.37 11.69 -4.18
CA TYR A 191 17.02 11.16 -4.38
C TYR A 191 16.21 11.97 -5.40
N GLY A 192 15.46 11.26 -6.23
CA GLY A 192 14.51 11.83 -7.18
C GLY A 192 13.17 12.21 -6.56
N LEU A 193 12.75 11.50 -5.50
CA LEU A 193 11.57 11.80 -4.70
C LEU A 193 11.66 11.17 -3.31
N VAL A 194 10.81 11.63 -2.40
CA VAL A 194 10.66 11.09 -1.05
C VAL A 194 9.25 10.61 -0.79
N VAL A 195 9.11 9.45 -0.16
CA VAL A 195 7.86 8.93 0.38
C VAL A 195 7.87 9.13 1.89
N ASP A 196 6.94 9.96 2.36
CA ASP A 196 6.61 10.19 3.75
C ASP A 196 5.60 9.13 4.23
N ALA A 197 6.09 8.20 5.04
CA ALA A 197 5.33 7.16 5.73
C ALA A 197 5.64 7.19 7.23
N VAL A 198 5.89 8.39 7.78
CA VAL A 198 6.36 8.55 9.16
C VAL A 198 5.21 8.43 10.15
N LEU A 199 4.15 9.23 9.99
CA LEU A 199 3.03 9.31 10.93
C LEU A 199 1.72 9.02 10.22
N GLY A 200 0.84 8.27 10.89
CA GLY A 200 -0.54 8.06 10.47
C GLY A 200 -1.50 9.01 11.18
N PRO A 201 -2.80 8.95 10.85
CA PRO A 201 -3.82 9.79 11.47
C PRO A 201 -3.91 9.53 12.98
N GLY A 202 -3.92 10.63 13.75
CA GLY A 202 -4.01 10.59 15.22
C GLY A 202 -2.71 10.27 15.94
N VAL A 203 -1.56 10.26 15.26
CA VAL A 203 -0.24 10.06 15.87
C VAL A 203 0.51 11.38 15.93
N GLU A 204 0.82 11.84 17.13
CA GLU A 204 1.53 13.11 17.32
C GLU A 204 3.06 12.93 17.21
N PRO A 205 3.79 13.90 16.62
CA PRO A 205 5.25 13.83 16.50
C PRO A 205 6.00 13.62 17.82
N GLY A 206 5.42 14.05 18.95
CA GLY A 206 5.99 13.85 20.29
C GLY A 206 5.93 12.40 20.79
N GLU A 207 4.98 11.60 20.30
CA GLU A 207 4.76 10.22 20.75
C GLU A 207 5.75 9.23 20.14
N VAL A 208 6.18 9.48 18.89
CA VAL A 208 7.09 8.61 18.13
C VAL A 208 8.59 8.84 18.40
N GLY A 209 8.91 9.81 19.28
CA GLY A 209 10.26 10.11 19.73
C GLY A 209 11.10 11.00 18.81
N GLY A 210 12.19 11.54 19.37
CA GLY A 210 13.03 12.55 18.74
C GLY A 210 13.61 12.22 17.35
N PRO A 211 13.99 10.95 17.02
CA PRO A 211 14.46 10.61 15.68
C PRO A 211 13.43 10.87 14.58
N CYS A 212 12.15 10.55 14.81
CA CYS A 212 11.08 10.81 13.86
C CYS A 212 10.83 12.31 13.71
N THR A 213 10.82 13.07 14.81
CA THR A 213 10.70 14.55 14.78
C THR A 213 11.81 15.19 13.96
N ARG A 214 13.07 14.73 14.10
CA ARG A 214 14.19 15.21 13.29
C ARG A 214 14.02 14.88 11.81
N ALA A 215 13.54 13.68 11.50
CA ALA A 215 13.25 13.30 10.12
C ALA A 215 12.23 14.26 9.50
N LEU A 216 11.13 14.55 10.20
CA LEU A 216 10.10 15.49 9.73
C LEU A 216 10.66 16.89 9.50
N ALA A 217 11.51 17.39 10.40
CA ALA A 217 12.17 18.68 10.24
C ALA A 217 13.03 18.73 8.96
N THR A 218 13.74 17.64 8.63
CA THR A 218 14.49 17.53 7.38
C THR A 218 13.55 17.47 6.17
N LEU A 219 12.47 16.70 6.23
CA LEU A 219 11.52 16.55 5.13
C LEU A 219 10.85 17.87 4.72
N LYS A 220 10.54 18.75 5.68
CA LYS A 220 9.96 20.09 5.44
C LYS A 220 10.84 20.99 4.57
N LEU A 221 12.15 20.74 4.52
CA LEU A 221 13.13 21.60 3.84
C LEU A 221 13.52 21.09 2.45
N LEU A 222 13.02 19.92 2.04
CA LEU A 222 13.36 19.33 0.75
C LEU A 222 12.81 20.14 -0.42
N SER A 223 13.55 20.14 -1.53
CA SER A 223 13.13 20.77 -2.80
C SER A 223 12.77 19.75 -3.88
N ILE A 224 12.83 18.46 -3.55
CA ILE A 224 12.42 17.35 -4.40
C ILE A 224 11.00 16.91 -4.09
N PRO A 225 10.31 16.23 -5.04
CA PRO A 225 8.93 15.83 -4.84
C PRO A 225 8.70 14.98 -3.58
N LEU A 226 7.64 15.31 -2.85
CA LEU A 226 7.25 14.61 -1.62
C LEU A 226 5.88 13.91 -1.80
N VAL A 227 5.82 12.63 -1.46
CA VAL A 227 4.61 11.80 -1.48
C VAL A 227 4.25 11.41 -0.06
N SER A 228 3.13 11.90 0.47
CA SER A 228 2.66 11.50 1.79
C SER A 228 1.65 10.37 1.70
N LEU A 229 1.88 9.33 2.50
CA LEU A 229 0.96 8.20 2.63
C LEU A 229 -0.05 8.49 3.75
N ASP A 230 -1.31 8.31 3.41
CA ASP A 230 -2.49 8.52 4.23
C ASP A 230 -2.81 9.96 4.60
N ILE A 231 -1.91 10.59 5.35
CA ILE A 231 -1.91 11.99 5.73
C ILE A 231 -0.47 12.53 5.67
N PRO A 232 -0.24 13.82 5.40
CA PRO A 232 1.09 14.39 5.55
C PRO A 232 1.52 14.34 7.01
N SER A 233 2.68 13.74 7.30
CA SER A 233 3.10 13.52 8.67
C SER A 233 3.24 14.82 9.47
N GLY A 234 2.67 14.83 10.67
CA GLY A 234 2.61 15.99 11.56
C GLY A 234 1.47 16.96 11.25
N TRP A 235 0.60 16.67 10.28
CA TRP A 235 -0.67 17.36 10.16
C TRP A 235 -1.68 16.82 11.17
N ASP A 236 -2.48 17.71 11.76
CA ASP A 236 -3.67 17.30 12.48
C ASP A 236 -4.68 16.72 11.48
N ALA A 237 -5.20 15.53 11.77
CA ALA A 237 -6.03 14.78 10.84
C ALA A 237 -7.44 15.40 10.60
N GLU A 238 -7.88 16.31 11.46
CA GLU A 238 -9.17 17.01 11.35
C GLU A 238 -9.03 18.37 10.67
N THR A 239 -8.03 19.13 11.09
CA THR A 239 -7.85 20.54 10.78
C THR A 239 -6.71 20.80 9.81
N GLY A 240 -5.84 19.83 9.52
CA GLY A 240 -4.66 19.98 8.68
C GLY A 240 -3.48 20.59 9.44
N SER A 241 -2.57 21.23 8.71
CA SER A 241 -1.50 22.04 9.32
C SER A 241 -1.73 23.51 9.03
N ASP A 242 -1.29 24.37 9.95
CA ASP A 242 -1.03 25.77 9.64
C ASP A 242 -0.03 25.82 8.48
N ALA A 243 -0.35 26.58 7.44
CA ALA A 243 0.32 26.50 6.15
C ALA A 243 1.83 26.79 6.21
N GLU A 244 2.29 27.50 7.24
CA GLU A 244 3.68 27.96 7.38
C GLU A 244 4.65 26.89 7.91
N ASP A 245 4.21 25.91 8.71
CA ASP A 245 5.10 24.91 9.33
C ASP A 245 4.77 23.45 8.98
N GLY A 246 3.74 23.20 8.17
CA GLY A 246 3.37 21.83 7.74
C GLY A 246 4.26 21.26 6.65
N LEU A 247 4.31 19.92 6.53
CA LEU A 247 4.77 19.28 5.29
C LEU A 247 3.89 19.72 4.11
N ARG A 248 4.50 19.89 2.94
CA ARG A 248 3.82 20.31 1.70
C ARG A 248 4.03 19.26 0.60
N PRO A 249 3.36 18.11 0.66
CA PRO A 249 3.54 17.06 -0.33
C PRO A 249 3.00 17.46 -1.69
N ASP A 250 3.68 17.03 -2.75
CA ASP A 250 3.21 17.09 -4.13
C ASP A 250 2.10 16.07 -4.39
N VAL A 251 2.17 14.94 -3.69
CA VAL A 251 1.24 13.83 -3.87
C VAL A 251 0.73 13.36 -2.51
N LEU A 252 -0.58 13.24 -2.38
CA LEU A 252 -1.21 12.60 -1.23
C LEU A 252 -1.86 11.30 -1.67
N VAL A 253 -1.61 10.21 -0.94
CA VAL A 253 -2.26 8.92 -1.17
C VAL A 253 -3.10 8.56 0.04
N SER A 254 -4.40 8.87 0.00
CA SER A 254 -5.31 8.50 1.09
C SER A 254 -5.61 6.99 1.08
N LEU A 255 -5.39 6.32 2.21
CA LEU A 255 -5.67 4.90 2.37
C LEU A 255 -7.12 4.69 2.82
N ALA A 256 -7.81 3.71 2.23
CA ALA A 256 -9.24 3.43 2.37
C ALA A 256 -10.17 4.58 1.95
N ALA A 257 -10.07 5.75 2.60
CA ALA A 257 -10.77 6.97 2.27
C ALA A 257 -9.96 8.22 2.72
N PRO A 258 -10.18 9.38 2.10
CA PRO A 258 -9.56 10.65 2.53
C PRO A 258 -9.92 11.04 3.97
N LYS A 259 -8.92 11.51 4.73
CA LYS A 259 -9.13 12.14 6.05
C LYS A 259 -9.50 13.60 5.88
N ARG A 260 -10.16 14.21 6.87
CA ARG A 260 -10.58 15.62 6.85
C ARG A 260 -9.46 16.60 6.51
N CYS A 261 -8.25 16.36 7.01
CA CYS A 261 -7.08 17.16 6.67
C CYS A 261 -6.78 17.21 5.16
N ALA A 262 -7.14 16.18 4.40
CA ALA A 262 -6.96 16.13 2.95
C ALA A 262 -7.83 17.16 2.22
N GLY A 263 -8.88 17.71 2.85
CA GLY A 263 -9.62 18.85 2.32
C GLY A 263 -8.80 20.13 2.18
N ARG A 264 -7.64 20.21 2.87
CA ARG A 264 -6.66 21.31 2.75
C ARG A 264 -5.47 20.97 1.86
N PHE A 265 -5.42 19.77 1.30
CA PHE A 265 -4.36 19.37 0.40
C PHE A 265 -4.39 20.24 -0.87
N SER A 266 -3.23 20.79 -1.23
CA SER A 266 -3.07 21.69 -2.38
C SER A 266 -1.91 21.27 -3.29
N GLY A 267 -1.42 20.04 -3.14
CA GLY A 267 -0.41 19.46 -4.02
C GLY A 267 -0.97 19.10 -5.39
N ARG A 268 -0.12 18.51 -6.23
CA ARG A 268 -0.40 18.23 -7.65
C ARG A 268 -1.34 17.03 -7.87
N HIS A 269 -1.21 15.99 -7.05
CA HIS A 269 -1.98 14.77 -7.22
C HIS A 269 -2.55 14.25 -5.90
N HIS A 270 -3.84 13.95 -5.87
CA HIS A 270 -4.47 13.26 -4.76
C HIS A 270 -5.03 11.93 -5.25
N PHE A 271 -4.57 10.83 -4.67
CA PHE A 271 -5.06 9.49 -4.97
C PHE A 271 -5.77 8.88 -3.76
N VAL A 272 -6.68 7.95 -4.02
CA VAL A 272 -7.23 7.04 -3.01
C VAL A 272 -6.85 5.59 -3.30
N ALA A 273 -6.29 4.93 -2.29
CA ALA A 273 -5.99 3.52 -2.22
C ALA A 273 -7.05 2.81 -1.36
N GLY A 274 -8.25 2.63 -1.90
CA GLY A 274 -9.41 2.10 -1.16
C GLY A 274 -10.22 1.05 -1.93
N ARG A 275 -9.65 0.42 -2.96
CA ARG A 275 -10.38 -0.54 -3.81
C ARG A 275 -10.82 -1.82 -3.09
N PHE A 276 -10.35 -2.04 -1.87
CA PHE A 276 -10.73 -3.17 -1.02
C PHE A 276 -11.92 -2.89 -0.09
N VAL A 277 -12.36 -1.63 0.05
CA VAL A 277 -13.48 -1.29 0.95
C VAL A 277 -14.79 -1.83 0.39
N PRO A 278 -15.49 -2.76 1.07
CA PRO A 278 -16.75 -3.34 0.62
C PRO A 278 -17.89 -2.32 0.48
N ASP A 279 -18.86 -2.57 -0.41
CA ASP A 279 -19.92 -1.61 -0.74
C ASP A 279 -20.85 -1.26 0.43
N ASP A 280 -21.11 -2.22 1.31
CA ASP A 280 -21.84 -2.04 2.56
C ASP A 280 -21.07 -1.15 3.55
N VAL A 281 -19.76 -1.36 3.72
CA VAL A 281 -18.90 -0.44 4.48
C VAL A 281 -18.92 0.96 3.84
N ARG A 282 -18.77 1.07 2.52
CA ARG A 282 -18.85 2.36 1.81
C ARG A 282 -20.17 3.08 2.11
N ARG A 283 -21.30 2.39 2.03
CA ARG A 283 -22.62 2.96 2.35
C ARG A 283 -22.72 3.37 3.82
N LYS A 284 -22.26 2.52 4.74
CA LYS A 284 -22.33 2.76 6.19
C LYS A 284 -21.57 4.01 6.62
N PHE A 285 -20.37 4.23 6.07
CA PHE A 285 -19.56 5.41 6.35
C PHE A 285 -19.83 6.58 5.38
N ALA A 286 -20.85 6.45 4.51
CA ALA A 286 -21.22 7.43 3.50
C ALA A 286 -20.05 7.84 2.59
N LEU A 287 -19.16 6.90 2.27
CA LEU A 287 -17.98 7.13 1.44
C LEU A 287 -18.39 7.39 0.00
N ARG A 288 -17.96 8.53 -0.53
CA ARG A 288 -18.11 8.92 -1.94
C ARG A 288 -16.75 8.79 -2.63
N LEU A 289 -16.32 7.54 -2.84
CA LEU A 289 -15.06 7.24 -3.52
C LEU A 289 -15.26 7.26 -5.04
N PRO A 290 -14.29 7.77 -5.83
CA PRO A 290 -14.34 7.70 -7.28
C PRO A 290 -14.35 6.25 -7.78
N GLY A 291 -14.85 6.07 -9.00
CA GLY A 291 -14.77 4.79 -9.71
C GLY A 291 -13.32 4.42 -9.99
N TYR A 292 -12.97 3.14 -9.81
CA TYR A 292 -11.67 2.61 -10.19
C TYR A 292 -11.71 2.09 -11.63
N THR A 293 -10.81 2.55 -12.48
CA THR A 293 -10.74 2.14 -13.89
C THR A 293 -10.19 0.72 -14.02
N GLY A 294 -10.83 -0.13 -14.83
CA GLY A 294 -10.33 -1.48 -15.15
C GLY A 294 -9.96 -2.28 -13.90
N THR A 295 -8.69 -2.67 -13.77
CA THR A 295 -8.13 -3.39 -12.61
C THR A 295 -7.26 -2.53 -11.69
N ASP A 296 -7.26 -1.21 -11.85
CA ASP A 296 -6.45 -0.28 -11.06
C ASP A 296 -6.78 -0.32 -9.57
N CYS A 297 -5.77 -0.40 -8.70
CA CYS A 297 -5.95 -0.36 -7.24
C CYS A 297 -6.01 1.07 -6.65
N VAL A 298 -5.84 2.10 -7.47
CA VAL A 298 -5.88 3.52 -7.09
C VAL A 298 -6.71 4.34 -8.06
N ALA A 299 -7.39 5.35 -7.54
CA ALA A 299 -8.15 6.34 -8.30
C ALA A 299 -7.69 7.76 -7.94
N ALA A 300 -7.67 8.66 -8.91
CA ALA A 300 -7.41 10.07 -8.68
C ALA A 300 -8.67 10.75 -8.10
N LEU A 301 -8.47 11.72 -7.20
CA LEU A 301 -9.53 12.51 -6.56
C LEU A 301 -9.68 13.87 -7.22
#